data_AF-A0AA90NX61-F1
#
_entry.id   AF-A0AA90NX61-F1
#
_cell.length_a   1.000
_cell.length_b   1.000
_cell.length_c   1.000
_cell.angle_alpha   90.00
_cell.angle_beta   90.00
_cell.angle_gamma   90.00
#
_symmetry.space_group_name_H-M   'P 1'
#
loop_
_entity.id
_entity.type
_entity.pdbx_description
1 polymer ?
#
loop_
_entity_poly.entity_id
_entity_poly.type
_entity_poly.pdbx_seq_one_letter_code
_entity_poly.pdbx_strand_id
1 'polypeptide(L)'
;MDDQASKDYNKWKTYKGNPSVKWKSFERMNHELYKYGAVINYNTNPIVKGKGSAIFLHIWRGSTKPTAGCAATAEKNVLSLLKWMDPVQKPHIIMGTNDSLKSVK
;
A
#
# COMPACT_ATOMS: atom_id res chain seq x y z
N MET A 1 -8.86 0.78 5.43
CA MET A 1 -10.19 1.07 4.84
C MET A 1 -9.99 1.90 3.59
N ASP A 2 -10.68 1.56 2.51
CA ASP A 2 -10.56 2.22 1.21
C ASP A 2 -11.86 2.86 0.71
N ASP A 3 -12.97 2.68 1.44
CA ASP A 3 -14.21 3.42 1.21
C ASP A 3 -14.03 4.91 1.54
N GLN A 4 -14.06 5.76 0.50
CA GLN A 4 -13.95 7.21 0.61
C GLN A 4 -15.04 7.85 1.50
N ALA A 5 -16.22 7.26 1.58
CA ALA A 5 -17.31 7.78 2.41
C ALA A 5 -17.06 7.51 3.91
N SER A 6 -16.23 6.53 4.24
CA SER A 6 -15.99 6.10 5.62
C SER A 6 -15.29 7.19 6.46
N LYS A 7 -15.64 7.26 7.74
CA LYS A 7 -14.92 8.05 8.76
C LYS A 7 -13.53 7.46 9.07
N ASP A 8 -13.35 6.19 8.73
CA ASP A 8 -12.12 5.44 8.91
C ASP A 8 -11.27 5.35 7.62
N TYR A 9 -11.59 6.14 6.59
CA TYR A 9 -10.88 6.15 5.31
C TYR A 9 -9.36 6.30 5.49
N ASN A 10 -8.59 5.44 4.81
CA ASN A 10 -7.14 5.32 4.89
C ASN A 10 -6.55 5.18 6.31
N LYS A 11 -7.32 4.66 7.27
CA LYS A 11 -6.84 4.37 8.64
C LYS A 11 -6.62 2.88 8.86
N TRP A 12 -5.61 2.57 9.65
CA TRP A 12 -5.38 1.22 10.20
C TRP A 12 -6.40 0.92 11.30
N LYS A 13 -7.01 -0.26 11.24
CA LYS A 13 -7.98 -0.72 12.23
C LYS A 13 -7.79 -2.21 12.50
N THR A 14 -7.67 -2.56 13.77
CA THR A 14 -7.88 -3.92 14.24
C THR A 14 -9.35 -4.10 14.57
N TYR A 15 -9.96 -5.19 14.12
CA TYR A 15 -11.38 -5.46 14.33
C TYR A 15 -11.62 -6.94 14.57
N LYS A 16 -12.51 -7.27 15.51
CA LYS A 16 -12.92 -8.64 15.83
C LYS A 16 -14.34 -8.88 15.30
N GLY A 17 -14.56 -10.03 14.67
CA GLY A 17 -15.82 -10.36 14.00
C GLY A 17 -15.76 -10.08 12.50
N ASN A 18 -16.92 -10.02 11.84
CA ASN A 18 -17.01 -9.77 10.41
C ASN A 18 -16.88 -8.27 10.10
N PRO A 19 -15.77 -7.76 9.51
CA PRO A 19 -15.61 -6.33 9.20
C PRO A 19 -16.62 -5.82 8.16
N SER A 20 -17.17 -6.68 7.31
CA SER A 20 -18.14 -6.29 6.27
C SER A 20 -19.47 -5.80 6.84
N VAL A 21 -19.76 -6.02 8.14
CA VAL A 21 -20.93 -5.43 8.80
C VAL A 21 -20.77 -3.93 9.08
N LYS A 22 -19.54 -3.44 9.11
CA LYS A 22 -19.20 -2.07 9.49
C LYS A 22 -18.66 -1.25 8.33
N TRP A 23 -17.82 -1.85 7.49
CA TRP A 23 -17.16 -1.16 6.40
C TRP A 23 -17.53 -1.78 5.05
N LYS A 24 -17.84 -0.92 4.08
CA LYS A 24 -18.21 -1.34 2.72
C LYS A 24 -17.06 -1.99 1.98
N SER A 25 -15.86 -1.44 2.12
CA SER A 25 -14.64 -1.94 1.49
C SER A 25 -13.42 -1.67 2.37
N PHE A 26 -12.47 -2.60 2.33
CA PHE A 26 -11.24 -2.55 3.12
C PHE A 26 -10.21 -3.56 2.64
N GLU A 27 -8.95 -3.20 2.81
CA GLU A 27 -7.83 -4.12 2.62
C GLU A 27 -7.63 -5.02 3.85
N ARG A 28 -7.41 -6.32 3.62
CA ARG A 28 -7.17 -7.31 4.69
C ARG A 28 -5.66 -7.56 4.81
N MET A 29 -5.08 -7.11 5.91
CA MET A 29 -3.64 -7.26 6.13
C MET A 29 -3.20 -8.69 6.45
N ASN A 30 -4.11 -9.52 6.98
CA ASN A 30 -3.87 -10.96 7.13
C ASN A 30 -4.13 -11.69 5.81
N HIS A 31 -3.20 -11.56 4.86
CA HIS A 31 -3.28 -12.13 3.52
C HIS A 31 -1.88 -12.55 3.04
N GLU A 32 -1.78 -13.63 2.28
CA GLU A 32 -0.49 -14.21 1.82
C GLU A 32 0.38 -13.21 1.03
N LEU A 33 -0.25 -12.37 0.20
CA LEU A 33 0.44 -11.33 -0.57
C LEU A 33 1.13 -10.29 0.31
N TYR A 34 0.71 -10.15 1.57
CA TYR A 34 1.30 -9.26 2.58
C TYR A 34 2.20 -9.98 3.58
N LYS A 35 2.56 -11.24 3.33
CA LYS A 35 3.56 -11.97 4.13
C LYS A 35 4.85 -11.16 4.30
N TYR A 36 5.28 -10.48 3.24
CA TYR A 36 6.32 -9.48 3.27
C TYR A 36 5.86 -8.22 2.55
N GLY A 37 6.17 -7.07 3.12
CA GLY A 37 5.83 -5.79 2.50
C GLY A 37 6.23 -4.59 3.35
N ALA A 38 6.01 -3.42 2.78
CA ALA A 38 6.24 -2.14 3.44
C ALA A 38 5.05 -1.21 3.23
N VAL A 39 4.78 -0.39 4.24
CA VAL A 39 3.75 0.66 4.16
C VAL A 39 4.35 1.87 3.47
N ILE A 40 3.74 2.30 2.36
CA ILE A 40 4.23 3.45 1.57
C ILE A 40 3.80 4.79 2.21
N ASN A 41 2.91 4.76 3.21
CA ASN A 41 2.38 5.94 3.90
C ASN A 41 1.77 6.98 2.93
N TYR A 42 1.26 6.51 1.79
CA TYR A 42 0.57 7.38 0.85
C TYR A 42 -0.75 7.89 1.43
N ASN A 43 -0.96 9.21 1.34
CA ASN A 43 -2.19 9.88 1.78
C ASN A 43 -2.53 9.67 3.27
N THR A 44 -1.54 9.58 4.15
CA THR A 44 -1.76 9.31 5.59
C THR A 44 -1.70 10.55 6.49
N ASN A 45 -1.05 11.64 6.07
CA ASN A 45 -0.96 12.88 6.85
C ASN A 45 -0.73 14.13 5.97
N PRO A 46 -1.75 14.98 5.75
CA PRO A 46 -3.16 14.77 6.09
C PRO A 46 -3.80 13.70 5.20
N ILE A 47 -4.88 13.05 5.69
CA ILE A 47 -5.69 12.14 4.87
C ILE A 47 -6.66 12.96 4.03
N VAL A 48 -6.54 12.89 2.70
CA VAL A 48 -7.44 13.54 1.74
C VAL A 48 -8.33 12.50 1.07
N LYS A 49 -9.64 12.64 1.22
CA LYS A 49 -10.62 11.73 0.61
C LYS A 49 -10.50 11.71 -0.92
N GLY A 50 -10.57 10.52 -1.51
CA GLY A 50 -10.53 10.34 -2.98
C GLY A 50 -9.13 10.38 -3.58
N LYS A 51 -8.08 10.56 -2.76
CA LYS A 51 -6.68 10.53 -3.20
C LYS A 51 -6.06 9.15 -3.02
N GLY A 52 -6.83 8.07 -3.06
CA GLY A 52 -6.34 6.70 -2.84
C GLY A 52 -6.01 6.36 -1.37
N SER A 53 -5.86 5.07 -1.08
CA SER A 53 -5.69 4.56 0.27
C SER A 53 -5.09 3.16 0.24
N ALA A 54 -4.57 2.68 1.39
CA ALA A 54 -4.07 1.31 1.54
C ALA A 54 -3.02 0.93 0.45
N ILE A 55 -2.06 1.83 0.23
CA ILE A 55 -1.00 1.65 -0.77
C ILE A 55 0.24 1.07 -0.09
N PHE A 56 0.67 -0.09 -0.58
CA PHE A 56 1.76 -0.89 -0.02
C PHE A 56 2.75 -1.33 -1.10
N LEU A 57 3.95 -1.70 -0.67
CA LEU A 57 4.86 -2.57 -1.42
C LEU A 57 4.62 -4.01 -0.95
N HIS A 58 4.31 -4.94 -1.85
CA HIS A 58 4.01 -6.33 -1.46
C HIS A 58 4.30 -7.38 -2.56
N ILE A 59 4.04 -8.65 -2.26
CA ILE A 59 4.24 -9.77 -3.18
C ILE A 59 3.13 -9.77 -4.24
N TRP A 60 3.48 -9.85 -5.52
CA TRP A 60 2.49 -9.88 -6.59
C TRP A 60 1.72 -11.21 -6.68
N ARG A 61 0.61 -11.21 -7.42
CA ARG A 61 -0.10 -12.45 -7.80
C ARG A 61 0.54 -13.16 -9.02
N GLY A 62 1.53 -12.52 -9.64
CA GLY A 62 2.17 -12.95 -10.88
C GLY A 62 2.62 -11.75 -11.72
N SER A 63 3.55 -11.96 -12.64
CA SER A 63 4.22 -10.90 -13.40
C SER A 63 3.31 -10.09 -14.32
N THR A 64 2.15 -10.64 -14.68
CA THR A 64 1.18 -10.01 -15.59
C THR A 64 -0.10 -9.58 -14.87
N LYS A 65 -0.16 -9.69 -13.54
CA LYS A 65 -1.37 -9.40 -12.75
C LYS A 65 -1.27 -8.02 -12.12
N PRO A 66 -2.08 -7.04 -12.54
CA PRO A 66 -2.05 -5.70 -11.97
C PRO A 66 -2.59 -5.68 -10.54
N THR A 67 -2.23 -4.63 -9.81
CA THR A 67 -2.82 -4.21 -8.53
C THR A 67 -3.82 -3.08 -8.78
N ALA A 68 -4.60 -2.73 -7.76
CA ALA A 68 -5.46 -1.54 -7.81
C ALA A 68 -4.73 -0.23 -7.43
N GLY A 69 -3.41 -0.28 -7.21
CA GLY A 69 -2.61 0.89 -6.84
C GLY A 69 -1.31 0.58 -6.09
N CYS A 70 -1.23 -0.57 -5.42
CA CYS A 70 0.00 -1.00 -4.74
C CYS A 70 1.18 -1.22 -5.71
N ALA A 71 2.40 -1.09 -5.20
CA ALA A 71 3.58 -1.60 -5.88
C ALA A 71 3.75 -3.09 -5.54
N ALA A 72 3.88 -3.95 -6.56
CA ALA A 72 4.03 -5.38 -6.32
C ALA A 72 5.06 -6.02 -7.25
N THR A 73 5.84 -6.95 -6.68
CA THR A 73 6.88 -7.70 -7.41
C THR A 73 7.03 -9.11 -6.83
N ALA A 74 7.93 -9.92 -7.39
CA ALA A 74 8.21 -11.26 -6.89
C ALA A 74 8.68 -11.26 -5.42
N GLU A 75 8.34 -12.29 -4.65
CA GLU A 75 8.69 -12.41 -3.22
C GLU A 75 10.19 -12.19 -2.97
N LYS A 76 11.05 -12.77 -3.82
CA LYS A 76 12.51 -12.57 -3.74
C LYS A 76 12.92 -11.09 -3.84
N ASN A 77 12.26 -10.32 -4.71
CA ASN A 77 12.57 -8.91 -4.91
C ASN A 77 12.07 -8.08 -3.73
N VAL A 78 10.87 -8.38 -3.22
CA VAL A 78 10.35 -7.74 -2.00
C VAL A 78 11.33 -7.97 -0.84
N LEU A 79 11.79 -9.20 -0.62
CA LEU A 79 12.77 -9.52 0.42
C LEU A 79 14.09 -8.76 0.23
N SER A 80 14.62 -8.71 -0.99
CA SER A 80 15.83 -7.95 -1.28
C SER A 80 15.67 -6.46 -0.98
N LEU A 81 14.54 -5.86 -1.37
CA LEU A 81 14.24 -4.46 -1.08
C LEU A 81 14.09 -4.21 0.43
N LEU A 82 13.36 -5.07 1.15
CA LEU A 82 13.21 -4.97 2.61
C LEU A 82 14.55 -5.06 3.35
N LYS A 83 15.47 -5.92 2.88
CA LYS A 83 16.81 -6.03 3.46
C LYS A 83 17.72 -4.85 3.12
N TRP A 84 17.53 -4.26 1.94
CA TRP A 84 18.28 -3.09 1.49
C TRP A 84 17.82 -1.80 2.20
N MET A 85 16.54 -1.70 2.53
CA MET A 85 15.98 -0.52 3.20
C MET A 85 16.52 -0.39 4.63
N ASP A 86 17.48 0.51 4.80
CA ASP A 86 17.96 0.98 6.09
C ASP A 86 17.23 2.27 6.50
N PRO A 87 16.44 2.28 7.58
CA PRO A 87 15.74 3.48 8.05
C PRO A 87 16.64 4.70 8.29
N VAL A 88 17.92 4.50 8.66
CA VAL A 88 18.89 5.59 8.88
C VAL A 88 19.19 6.33 7.58
N GLN A 89 19.21 5.60 6.46
CA GLN A 89 19.44 6.16 5.13
C GLN A 89 18.19 6.82 4.53
N LYS A 90 17.06 6.79 5.25
CA LYS A 90 15.80 7.43 4.85
C LYS A 90 15.40 7.08 3.40
N PRO A 91 15.15 5.79 3.09
CA PRO A 91 14.73 5.38 1.75
C PRO A 91 13.39 6.03 1.40
N HIS A 92 13.26 6.48 0.14
CA HIS A 92 12.04 7.08 -0.39
C HIS A 92 11.54 6.26 -1.58
N ILE A 93 10.21 6.16 -1.70
CA ILE A 93 9.54 5.57 -2.85
C ILE A 93 8.84 6.69 -3.61
N ILE A 94 9.20 6.84 -4.88
CA ILE A 94 8.58 7.81 -5.79
C ILE A 94 7.81 7.00 -6.84
N MET A 95 6.52 7.30 -7.01
CA MET A 95 5.64 6.63 -7.95
C MET A 95 4.90 7.66 -8.78
N GLY A 96 4.79 7.41 -10.07
CA GLY A 96 4.11 8.32 -10.99
C GLY A 96 4.16 7.79 -12.42
N THR A 97 3.49 8.51 -13.32
CA THR A 97 3.67 8.31 -14.76
C THR A 97 5.07 8.75 -15.18
N ASN A 98 5.54 8.27 -16.34
CA ASN A 98 6.82 8.69 -16.91
C ASN A 98 6.95 10.22 -16.98
N ASP A 99 5.88 10.93 -17.30
CA ASP A 99 5.91 12.39 -17.37
C ASP A 99 6.04 13.04 -15.99
N SER A 100 5.32 12.53 -14.99
CA SER A 100 5.43 13.06 -13.62
C SER A 100 6.79 12.79 -12.97
N LEU A 101 7.50 11.74 -13.40
CA LEU A 101 8.81 11.39 -12.85
C LEU A 101 9.96 12.19 -13.47
N LYS A 102 9.79 12.74 -14.68
CA LYS A 102 10.81 13.60 -15.32
C LYS A 102 11.12 14.86 -14.49
N SER A 103 10.13 15.38 -13.77
CA SER A 103 10.24 16.57 -12.93
C SER A 103 10.79 16.31 -11.52
N VAL A 104 11.08 15.04 -11.17
CA VAL A 104 11.57 14.65 -9.83
C VAL A 104 13.10 14.46 -9.81
N LYS A 105 13.75 14.60 -10.96
CA LYS A 105 15.22 14.55 -11.08
C LYS A 105 15.90 15.82 -10.59
#